data_AF-A7KSB0-F1
#
_entry.id   AF-A7KSB0-F1
#
_cell.length_a   1.000
_cell.length_b   1.000
_cell.length_c   1.000
_cell.angle_alpha   90.00
_cell.angle_beta   90.00
_cell.angle_gamma   90.00
#
_symmetry.space_group_name_H-M   'P 1'
#
loop_
_entity.id
_entity.type
_entity.pdbx_description
1 polymer ?
#
loop_
_entity_poly.entity_id
_entity_poly.type
_entity_poly.pdbx_seq_one_letter_code
_entity_poly.pdbx_strand_id
1 'polypeptide(L)' 'VGSSVGSATQIPFPENSFDKLTALECAFHFDTREDFFAEAFRVLQPGGRLAVADCLPRVGREINFWLR' A
#
# COMPACT_ATOMS: atom_id res chain seq x y z
N VAL A 1 -8.21 14.98 13.39
CA VAL A 1 -7.64 13.98 12.46
C VAL A 1 -6.70 13.11 13.27
N GLY A 2 -6.98 11.82 13.39
CA GLY A 2 -6.15 10.90 14.16
C GLY A 2 -5.01 10.34 13.31
N SER A 3 -3.88 10.04 13.95
CA SER A 3 -2.77 9.29 13.35
C SER A 3 -2.42 8.11 14.25
N SER A 4 -2.11 6.96 13.66
CA SER A 4 -1.59 5.79 14.36
C SER A 4 -0.28 5.35 13.72
N VAL A 5 0.59 4.74 14.51
CA VAL A 5 1.78 4.05 14.02
C VAL A 5 1.38 2.61 13.66
N GLY A 6 1.82 2.10 12.51
CA GLY A 6 1.52 0.74 12.06
C GLY A 6 2.26 0.38 10.78
N SER A 7 2.18 -0.89 10.37
CA SER A 7 2.69 -1.36 9.09
C SER A 7 1.58 -1.36 8.03
N ALA A 8 1.90 -0.92 6.82
CA ALA A 8 0.99 -0.99 5.68
C ALA A 8 0.77 -2.42 5.17
N THR A 9 1.68 -3.35 5.52
CA THR A 9 1.54 -4.80 5.25
C THR A 9 0.82 -5.55 6.37
N GLN A 10 0.40 -4.85 7.44
CA GLN A 10 -0.39 -5.40 8.55
C GLN A 10 -1.29 -4.29 9.14
N ILE A 11 -2.35 -3.94 8.41
CA ILE A 11 -3.22 -2.83 8.75
C ILE A 11 -4.12 -3.25 9.93
N PRO A 12 -4.07 -2.58 11.10
CA PRO A 12 -4.73 -3.02 12.33
C PRO A 12 -6.23 -2.67 12.36
N PHE A 13 -6.92 -2.97 11.26
CA PHE A 13 -8.35 -2.77 11.07
C PHE A 13 -8.97 -4.06 10.49
N PRO A 14 -10.23 -4.38 10.82
CA PRO A 14 -10.96 -5.49 10.23
C PRO A 14 -11.08 -5.39 8.70
N GLU A 15 -11.52 -6.48 8.07
CA GLU A 15 -11.94 -6.42 6.67
C GLU A 15 -13.06 -5.38 6.46
N ASN A 16 -13.18 -4.83 5.24
CA ASN A 16 -14.27 -3.93 4.86
C ASN A 16 -14.41 -2.68 5.77
N SER A 17 -13.30 -2.18 6.31
CA SER A 17 -13.28 -1.02 7.23
C SER A 17 -13.31 0.33 6.52
N PHE A 18 -12.87 0.41 5.25
CA PHE A 18 -12.72 1.68 4.54
C PHE A 18 -13.43 1.66 3.18
N ASP A 19 -14.01 2.80 2.79
CA ASP A 19 -14.51 3.02 1.41
C ASP A 19 -13.40 3.48 0.45
N LYS A 20 -12.37 4.14 0.98
CA LYS A 20 -11.24 4.69 0.22
C LYS A 20 -9.93 4.50 0.97
N LEU A 21 -8.88 4.18 0.22
CA LEU A 21 -7.51 4.10 0.70
C LEU A 21 -6.60 4.84 -0.27
N THR A 22 -5.68 5.64 0.27
CA THR A 22 -4.68 6.37 -0.52
C THR A 22 -3.27 5.97 -0.08
N ALA A 23 -2.41 5.63 -1.04
CA ALA A 23 -0.97 5.45 -0.84
C ALA A 23 -0.22 6.42 -1.75
N LEU A 24 0.44 7.41 -1.15
CA LEU A 24 1.12 8.49 -1.87
C LEU A 24 2.64 8.34 -1.65
N GLU A 25 3.32 7.88 -2.69
CA GLU A 25 4.79 7.76 -2.75
C GLU A 25 5.40 6.95 -1.60
N CYS A 26 4.73 5.86 -1.20
CA CYS A 26 5.18 5.02 -0.10
C CYS A 26 5.22 3.51 -0.42
N ALA A 27 4.45 3.04 -1.40
CA ALA A 27 4.28 1.60 -1.62
C ALA A 27 5.56 0.88 -2.08
N PHE A 28 6.46 1.60 -2.76
CA PHE A 28 7.78 1.11 -3.12
C PHE A 28 8.74 0.89 -1.93
N HIS A 29 8.39 1.27 -0.70
CA HIS A 29 9.15 0.97 0.52
C HIS A 29 8.65 -0.26 1.29
N PHE A 30 7.55 -0.87 0.86
CA PHE A 30 6.91 -1.95 1.61
C PHE A 30 7.49 -3.32 1.22
N ASP A 31 7.79 -4.13 2.23
CA ASP A 31 8.32 -5.49 2.07
C ASP A 31 7.28 -6.52 2.59
N THR A 32 6.53 -7.21 1.72
CA THR A 32 6.46 -7.04 0.26
C THR A 32 5.39 -6.02 -0.16
N ARG A 33 5.55 -5.44 -1.35
CA ARG A 33 4.53 -4.53 -1.92
C ARG A 33 3.24 -5.30 -2.26
N GLU A 34 3.35 -6.57 -2.57
CA GLU A 34 2.26 -7.52 -2.74
C GLU A 34 1.43 -7.67 -1.46
N ASP A 35 2.08 -7.77 -0.29
CA ASP A 35 1.39 -7.86 1.01
C ASP A 35 0.60 -6.58 1.32
N PHE A 36 1.14 -5.42 0.95
CA PHE A 36 0.40 -4.16 1.05
C PHE A 36 -0.87 -4.19 0.19
N PHE A 37 -0.80 -4.65 -1.05
CA PHE A 37 -1.99 -4.73 -1.91
C PHE A 37 -3.02 -5.73 -1.38
N ALA A 38 -2.58 -6.85 -0.80
CA ALA A 38 -3.46 -7.82 -0.15
C ALA A 38 -4.18 -7.22 1.06
N GLU A 39 -3.45 -6.50 1.93
CA GLU A 39 -4.04 -5.79 3.06
C GLU A 39 -4.98 -4.67 2.63
N ALA A 40 -4.59 -3.87 1.63
CA ALA A 40 -5.43 -2.82 1.08
C ALA A 40 -6.75 -3.37 0.53
N PHE A 41 -6.70 -4.52 -0.16
CA PHE A 41 -7.90 -5.20 -0.62
C PHE A 41 -8.75 -5.70 0.55
N ARG A 42 -8.15 -6.33 1.57
CA ARG A 42 -8.86 -6.85 2.75
C ARG A 42 -9.62 -5.75 3.47
N VAL A 43 -8.99 -4.61 3.73
CA VAL A 43 -9.59 -3.53 4.53
C VAL A 43 -10.56 -2.65 3.73
N LEU A 44 -10.55 -2.72 2.41
CA LEU A 44 -11.53 -2.02 1.58
C LEU A 44 -12.85 -2.80 1.53
N GLN A 45 -13.97 -2.08 1.63
CA GLN A 45 -15.30 -2.62 1.39
C GLN A 45 -15.46 -3.11 -0.06
N PRO A 46 -16.42 -4.00 -0.37
CA PRO A 46 -16.74 -4.30 -1.76
C PRO A 46 -17.12 -3.02 -2.51
N GLY A 47 -16.42 -2.74 -3.62
CA GLY A 47 -16.58 -1.48 -4.39
C GLY A 47 -15.77 -0.30 -3.85
N GLY A 48 -15.02 -0.47 -2.77
CA GLY A 48 -14.06 0.50 -2.25
C GLY A 48 -12.93 0.78 -3.25
N ARG A 49 -12.26 1.93 -3.08
CA ARG A 49 -11.27 2.43 -4.04
C ARG A 49 -9.90 2.63 -3.41
N LEU A 50 -8.89 2.04 -4.05
CA LEU A 50 -7.49 2.31 -3.80
C LEU A 50 -7.00 3.35 -4.82
N ALA A 51 -6.43 4.46 -4.35
CA ALA A 51 -5.69 5.41 -5.17
C ALA A 51 -4.22 5.37 -4.80
N VAL A 52 -3.35 5.13 -5.79
CA VAL A 52 -1.90 5.01 -5.59
C VAL A 52 -1.17 5.98 -6.50
N ALA A 53 -0.19 6.68 -5.95
CA ALA A 53 0.90 7.30 -6.69
C ALA A 53 2.19 6.62 -6.23
N ASP A 54 2.90 5.99 -7.16
CA ASP A 54 4.02 5.08 -6.85
C ASP A 54 5.20 5.31 -7.81
N CYS A 55 6.41 5.03 -7.32
CA CYS A 55 7.62 5.04 -8.12
C CYS A 55 7.90 3.63 -8.64
N LEU A 56 7.80 3.45 -9.96
CA LEU A 56 8.10 2.16 -10.59
C LEU A 56 9.49 2.16 -11.24
N PRO A 57 10.25 1.06 -11.13
CA PRO A 57 11.48 0.91 -11.88
C PRO A 57 11.17 0.86 -13.38
N ARG A 58 12.07 1.42 -14.20
CA ARG A 58 12.00 1.24 -15.65
C ARG A 58 12.32 -0.22 -15.98
N VAL A 59 11.52 -0.80 -16.88
CA VAL A 59 11.76 -2.15 -17.40
C VAL A 59 13.20 -2.27 -17.91
N GLY A 60 13.90 -3.32 -17.48
CA GLY A 60 15.29 -3.61 -17.90
C GLY A 60 16.38 -2.84 -17.15
N ARG A 61 16.06 -2.07 -16.12
CA ARG A 61 17.06 -1.48 -15.20
C ARG A 61 17.19 -2.31 -13.93
N GLU A 62 18.42 -2.50 -13.45
CA GLU A 62 18.62 -3.00 -12.09
C GLU A 62 17.99 -2.06 -11.07
N ILE A 63 17.28 -2.65 -10.11
CA ILE A 63 16.71 -1.93 -8.98
C ILE A 63 17.82 -1.79 -7.94
N ASN A 64 18.35 -0.57 -7.84
CA ASN A 64 19.36 -0.22 -6.86
C ASN A 64 18.71 -0.12 -5.48
N PHE A 65 19.51 -0.20 -4.40
CA PHE A 65 19.02 -0.16 -3.01
C PHE A 65 18.04 1.00 -2.71
N TRP A 66 18.20 2.16 -3.34
CA TRP A 66 17.32 3.33 -3.18
C TRP A 66 15.92 3.19 -3.79
N LEU A 67 15.70 2.15 -4.60
CA LEU A 67 14.43 1.85 -5.27
C LEU A 67 13.85 0.50 -4.81
N ARG A 68 14.46 -0.12 -3.79
CA ARG A 68 13.92 -1.28 -3.06
C ARG A 68 13.23 -0.81 -1.78
#